data_AF-A0A933BWE9-F1
#
_entry.id   AF-A0A933BWE9-F1
#
_cell.length_a   1.000
_cell.length_b   1.000
_cell.length_c   1.000
_cell.angle_alpha   90.00
_cell.angle_beta   90.00
_cell.angle_gamma   90.00
#
_symmetry.space_group_name_H-M   'P 1'
#
loop_
_entity.id
_entity.type
_entity.pdbx_description
1 polymer ?
#
loop_
_entity_poly.entity_id
_entity_poly.type
_entity_poly.pdbx_seq_one_letter_code
_entity_poly.pdbx_strand_id
1 'polypeptide(L)'
;MWVREGECNQCGKCCETVNLTAVRDVTLRQHGNLQELERYLSFRGIRLAGEDVENNFLFYSLDIPCSQLAPDKRCLLHNHPEKPFICLRYPAARDDIEECSYTFKQYGPAIPGQ
;
A
#
# COMPACT_ATOMS: atom_id res chain seq x y z
N MET A 1 6.51 2.37 16.83
CA MET A 1 5.61 2.07 15.70
C MET A 1 5.26 3.38 15.00
N TRP A 2 5.29 3.43 13.67
CA TRP A 2 4.78 4.58 12.92
C TRP A 2 3.27 4.44 12.76
N VAL A 3 2.53 5.49 13.07
CA VAL A 3 1.07 5.51 12.95
C VAL A 3 0.69 6.64 11.99
N ARG A 4 -0.16 6.32 11.01
CA ARG A 4 -0.75 7.29 10.09
C ARG A 4 -1.77 8.14 10.84
N GLU A 5 -1.58 9.45 10.79
CA GLU A 5 -2.57 10.43 11.22
C GLU A 5 -3.08 11.23 10.02
N GLY A 6 -4.32 11.71 10.11
CA GLY A 6 -4.94 12.53 9.07
C GLY A 6 -6.02 11.77 8.30
N GLU A 7 -7.00 12.53 7.83
CA GLU A 7 -8.15 12.01 7.11
C GLU A 7 -7.90 11.94 5.61
N CYS A 8 -8.71 11.14 4.93
CA CYS A 8 -8.74 11.13 3.46
C CYS A 8 -9.20 12.51 2.94
N ASN A 9 -8.42 13.14 2.07
CA ASN A 9 -8.72 14.45 1.44
C ASN A 9 -9.03 14.35 -0.06
N GLN A 10 -9.47 13.18 -0.55
CA GLN A 10 -9.80 12.96 -1.97
C GLN A 10 -8.59 12.95 -2.93
N CYS A 11 -7.33 12.90 -2.45
CA CYS A 11 -6.12 12.90 -3.29
C CYS A 11 -6.03 11.77 -4.35
N GLY A 12 -6.83 10.70 -4.26
CA GLY A 12 -6.92 9.64 -5.27
C GLY A 12 -5.73 8.67 -5.36
N LYS A 13 -4.65 8.88 -4.61
CA LYS A 13 -3.43 8.05 -4.66
C LYS A 13 -3.66 6.56 -4.39
N CYS A 14 -4.54 6.22 -3.45
CA CYS A 14 -4.95 4.84 -3.17
C CYS A 14 -5.59 4.11 -4.37
N CYS A 15 -6.02 4.84 -5.41
CA CYS A 15 -6.64 4.34 -6.61
C CYS A 15 -5.69 4.28 -7.82
N GLU A 16 -4.44 4.75 -7.69
CA GLU A 16 -3.47 4.75 -8.79
C GLU A 16 -2.78 3.39 -8.95
N THR A 17 -2.55 2.68 -7.84
CA THR A 17 -1.93 1.36 -7.83
C THR A 17 -2.61 0.47 -6.81
N VAL A 18 -2.72 -0.83 -7.11
CA VAL A 18 -3.14 -1.84 -6.14
C VAL A 18 -1.88 -2.43 -5.52
N ASN A 19 -1.74 -2.29 -4.20
CA ASN A 19 -0.63 -2.86 -3.45
C ASN A 19 -1.10 -4.10 -2.69
N LEU A 20 -0.37 -5.21 -2.84
CA LEU A 20 -0.67 -6.49 -2.21
C LEU A 20 0.53 -6.96 -1.38
N THR A 21 0.23 -7.64 -0.28
CA THR A 21 1.24 -8.30 0.55
C THR A 21 1.08 -9.80 0.41
N ALA A 22 2.18 -10.49 0.12
CA ALA A 22 2.26 -11.94 0.09
C ALA A 22 3.23 -12.45 1.17
N VAL A 23 3.01 -13.67 1.65
CA VAL A 23 3.94 -14.31 2.59
C VAL A 23 5.17 -14.78 1.81
N ARG A 24 6.34 -14.26 2.16
CA ARG A 24 7.57 -14.42 1.39
C ARG A 24 7.98 -15.87 1.24
N ASP A 25 8.11 -16.61 2.33
CA ASP A 25 8.62 -17.98 2.30
C ASP A 25 7.68 -18.94 1.54
N VAL A 26 6.37 -18.75 1.67
CA VAL A 26 5.37 -19.52 0.92
C VAL A 26 5.52 -19.24 -0.57
N THR A 27 5.64 -17.96 -0.93
CA THR A 27 5.80 -17.54 -2.32
C THR A 27 7.10 -18.06 -2.92
N LEU A 28 8.23 -17.90 -2.23
CA LEU A 28 9.52 -18.36 -2.73
C LEU A 28 9.59 -19.88 -2.85
N ARG A 29 8.93 -20.62 -1.95
CA ARG A 29 8.80 -22.08 -2.09
C ARG A 29 7.99 -22.47 -3.33
N GLN A 30 6.94 -21.73 -3.63
CA GLN A 30 6.09 -21.97 -4.80
C GLN A 30 6.81 -21.65 -6.12
N HIS A 31 7.62 -20.58 -6.15
CA HIS A 31 8.27 -20.06 -7.36
C HIS A 31 9.75 -20.44 -7.48
N GLY A 32 10.33 -21.09 -6.48
CA GLY A 32 11.73 -21.52 -6.42
C GLY A 32 12.67 -20.44 -5.90
N ASN A 33 12.65 -19.25 -6.51
CA ASN A 33 13.47 -18.10 -6.09
C ASN A 33 12.84 -16.77 -6.52
N LEU A 34 13.45 -15.66 -6.08
CA LEU A 34 12.96 -14.31 -6.36
C LEU A 34 12.98 -13.97 -7.87
N GLN A 35 14.00 -14.42 -8.59
CA GLN A 35 14.17 -14.13 -10.02
C GLN A 35 13.09 -14.80 -10.88
N GLU A 36 12.76 -16.06 -10.60
CA GLU A 36 11.68 -16.77 -11.28
C GLU A 36 10.30 -16.21 -10.90
N LEU A 37 10.12 -15.79 -9.64
CA LEU A 37 8.92 -15.06 -9.21
C LEU A 37 8.76 -13.75 -10.00
N GLU A 38 9.77 -12.89 -10.02
CA GLU A 38 9.74 -11.62 -10.74
C GLU A 38 9.42 -11.83 -12.23
N ARG A 39 10.07 -12.82 -12.86
CA ARG A 39 9.77 -13.17 -14.26
C ARG A 39 8.32 -13.59 -14.42
N TYR A 40 7.80 -14.46 -13.57
CA TYR A 40 6.41 -14.92 -13.62
C TYR A 40 5.39 -13.79 -13.44
N LEU A 41 5.65 -12.87 -12.49
CA LEU A 41 4.82 -11.70 -12.22
C LEU A 41 4.84 -10.70 -13.37
N SER A 42 5.99 -10.52 -14.03
CA SER A 42 6.15 -9.59 -15.14
C SER A 42 5.22 -9.90 -16.33
N PHE A 43 4.90 -11.18 -16.56
CA PHE A 43 3.96 -11.61 -17.61
C PHE A 43 2.54 -11.07 -17.42
N ARG A 44 2.21 -10.56 -16.23
CA ARG A 44 0.89 -10.03 -15.86
C ARG A 44 0.93 -8.55 -15.47
N GLY A 45 2.06 -7.88 -15.70
CA GLY A 45 2.24 -6.49 -15.30
C GLY A 45 2.26 -6.28 -13.78
N ILE A 46 2.57 -7.32 -13.01
CA ILE A 46 2.72 -7.21 -11.56
C ILE A 46 4.18 -6.91 -11.25
N ARG A 47 4.44 -5.87 -10.47
CA ARG A 47 5.77 -5.44 -10.06
C ARG A 47 6.06 -5.91 -8.64
N LEU A 48 7.25 -6.45 -8.39
CA LEU A 48 7.77 -6.61 -7.03
C LEU A 48 8.19 -5.22 -6.54
N ALA A 49 7.46 -4.67 -5.57
CA ALA A 49 7.71 -3.35 -5.00
C ALA A 49 8.73 -3.39 -3.85
N GLY A 50 8.95 -4.55 -3.24
CA GLY A 50 9.95 -4.74 -2.20
C GLY A 50 9.71 -6.00 -1.39
N GLU A 51 10.54 -6.18 -0.35
CA GLU A 51 10.41 -7.26 0.62
C GLU A 51 10.66 -6.76 2.04
N ASP A 52 10.05 -7.43 3.01
CA ASP A 52 10.36 -7.31 4.44
C ASP A 52 10.69 -8.71 4.95
N VAL A 53 11.99 -9.00 5.01
CA VAL A 53 12.49 -10.33 5.38
C VAL A 53 12.22 -10.63 6.85
N GLU A 54 12.31 -9.63 7.73
CA GLU A 54 12.08 -9.79 9.17
C GLU A 54 10.64 -10.21 9.47
N ASN A 55 9.68 -9.63 8.74
CA ASN A 55 8.26 -9.93 8.90
C ASN A 55 7.73 -10.95 7.89
N ASN A 56 8.58 -11.57 7.07
CA ASN A 56 8.22 -12.60 6.08
C ASN A 56 7.21 -12.11 5.02
N PHE A 57 7.41 -10.89 4.49
CA PHE A 57 6.52 -10.28 3.50
C PHE A 57 7.22 -9.97 2.16
N LEU A 58 6.45 -10.09 1.08
CA LEU A 58 6.73 -9.54 -0.24
C LEU A 58 5.64 -8.51 -0.58
N PHE A 59 6.03 -7.39 -1.17
CA PHE A 59 5.12 -6.34 -1.59
C PHE A 59 5.00 -6.34 -3.11
N TYR A 60 3.78 -6.45 -3.62
CA TYR A 60 3.48 -6.34 -5.04
C TYR A 60 2.73 -5.07 -5.34
N SER A 61 2.99 -4.50 -6.51
CA SER A 61 2.23 -3.37 -7.04
C SER A 61 1.69 -3.72 -8.42
N LEU A 62 0.42 -3.39 -8.66
CA LEU A 62 -0.27 -3.60 -9.91
C LEU A 62 -0.81 -2.27 -10.40
N ASP A 63 -0.48 -1.95 -11.65
CA ASP A 63 -0.93 -0.72 -12.33
C ASP A 63 -2.29 -0.95 -12.99
N ILE A 64 -3.29 -1.32 -12.18
CA ILE A 64 -4.67 -1.55 -12.65
C ILE A 64 -5.47 -0.26 -12.50
N PRO A 65 -6.12 0.23 -13.57
CA PRO A 65 -6.91 1.45 -13.50
C PRO A 65 -8.11 1.27 -12.56
N CYS A 66 -8.26 2.20 -11.62
CA CYS A 66 -9.43 2.25 -10.75
C CYS A 66 -10.57 3.04 -11.43
N SER A 67 -11.74 2.42 -11.57
CA SER A 67 -12.94 3.08 -12.11
C SER A 67 -13.47 4.21 -11.23
N GLN A 68 -12.99 4.30 -9.99
CA GLN A 68 -13.36 5.33 -9.02
C GLN A 68 -12.35 6.49 -8.97
N LEU A 69 -11.37 6.51 -9.88
CA LEU A 69 -10.44 7.62 -10.05
C LEU A 69 -10.91 8.50 -11.21
N ALA A 70 -11.29 9.74 -10.91
CA ALA A 70 -11.69 10.70 -11.93
C ALA A 70 -10.49 11.12 -12.82
N PRO A 71 -10.74 11.68 -14.02
CA PRO A 71 -9.67 12.16 -14.90
C PRO A 71 -8.75 13.22 -14.27
N ASP A 72 -9.26 13.98 -13.30
CA ASP A 72 -8.51 14.96 -12.51
C ASP A 72 -7.83 14.37 -11.27
N LYS A 73 -7.70 13.04 -11.23
CA LYS A 73 -7.06 12.26 -10.15
C LYS A 73 -7.76 12.34 -8.79
N ARG A 74 -9.01 12.81 -8.72
CA ARG A 74 -9.80 12.78 -7.48
C ARG A 74 -10.54 11.47 -7.30
N CYS A 75 -10.67 11.03 -6.04
CA CYS A 75 -11.47 9.86 -5.68
C CYS A 75 -12.98 10.17 -5.76
N LEU A 76 -13.73 9.37 -6.52
CA LEU A 76 -15.19 9.49 -6.67
C LEU A 76 -15.96 8.97 -5.45
N LEU A 77 -15.35 8.08 -4.65
CA LEU A 77 -15.95 7.53 -3.42
C LEU A 77 -15.63 8.37 -2.16
N HIS A 78 -15.11 9.58 -2.31
CA HIS A 78 -14.87 10.43 -1.14
C HIS A 78 -16.20 10.71 -0.40
N ASN A 79 -16.20 10.48 0.91
CA ASN A 79 -17.38 10.48 1.79
C ASN A 79 -18.57 9.58 1.38
N HIS A 80 -18.34 8.61 0.50
CA HIS A 80 -19.36 7.61 0.13
C HIS A 80 -19.32 6.39 1.07
N PRO A 81 -20.46 5.80 1.46
CA PRO A 81 -20.50 4.61 2.33
C PRO A 81 -19.88 3.35 1.69
N GLU A 82 -19.87 3.26 0.36
CA GLU A 82 -19.24 2.14 -0.37
C GLU A 82 -17.71 2.23 -0.42
N LYS A 83 -17.12 3.32 0.10
CA LYS A 83 -15.67 3.47 0.14
C LYS A 83 -15.05 2.34 0.96
N PRO A 84 -14.18 1.50 0.35
CA PRO A 84 -13.59 0.37 1.05
C PRO A 84 -12.76 0.82 2.25
N PHE A 85 -12.78 0.02 3.31
CA PHE A 85 -12.03 0.28 4.53
C PHE A 85 -10.53 0.46 4.29
N ILE A 86 -9.95 -0.30 3.36
CA ILE A 86 -8.53 -0.21 3.03
C ILE A 86 -8.15 1.18 2.46
N CYS A 87 -9.07 1.84 1.74
CA CYS A 87 -8.86 3.20 1.23
C CYS A 87 -8.81 4.24 2.36
N LEU A 88 -9.50 4.00 3.48
CA LEU A 88 -9.44 4.87 4.66
C LEU A 88 -8.12 4.74 5.42
N ARG A 89 -7.49 3.57 5.34
CA ARG A 89 -6.19 3.28 5.97
C ARG A 89 -4.99 3.55 5.07
N TYR A 90 -5.22 3.94 3.82
CA TYR A 90 -4.14 4.16 2.88
C TYR A 90 -3.34 5.43 3.21
N PRO A 91 -2.00 5.36 3.17
CA PRO A 91 -1.16 4.17 3.07
C PRO A 91 -1.02 3.48 4.43
N ALA A 92 -0.87 2.15 4.42
CA ALA A 92 -0.75 1.37 5.66
C ALA A 92 0.61 1.51 6.35
N ALA A 93 1.64 1.99 5.63
CA ALA A 93 2.99 2.22 6.13
C ALA A 93 3.53 3.54 5.56
N ARG A 94 4.63 4.04 6.13
CA ARG A 94 5.30 5.24 5.61
C ARG A 94 5.60 5.08 4.13
N ASP A 95 5.18 6.05 3.37
CA ASP A 95 5.54 6.24 1.97
C ASP A 95 6.06 7.67 1.75
N ASP A 96 6.38 7.97 0.50
CA ASP A 96 6.93 9.22 -0.01
C ASP A 96 5.90 10.00 -0.85
N ILE A 97 4.60 9.76 -0.64
CA ILE A 97 3.54 10.42 -1.41
C ILE A 97 3.23 11.79 -0.79
N GLU A 98 3.59 12.86 -1.48
CA GLU A 98 3.43 14.24 -1.00
C GLU A 98 2.00 14.78 -1.18
N GLU A 99 1.20 14.23 -2.09
CA GLU A 99 -0.07 14.83 -2.52
C GLU A 99 -1.27 14.50 -1.62
N CYS A 100 -1.08 13.73 -0.56
CA CYS A 100 -2.13 13.38 0.40
C CYS A 100 -1.91 14.06 1.75
N SER A 101 -3.01 14.38 2.45
CA SER A 101 -3.01 15.15 3.69
C SER A 101 -2.67 14.37 4.96
N TYR A 102 -2.11 13.16 4.85
CA TYR A 102 -1.73 12.38 6.03
C TYR A 102 -0.29 12.67 6.43
N THR A 103 0.01 12.39 7.70
CA THR A 103 1.38 12.41 8.21
C THR A 103 1.63 11.13 9.00
N PHE A 104 2.89 10.80 9.20
CA PHE A 104 3.28 9.68 10.03
C PHE A 104 3.96 10.18 11.29
N LYS A 105 3.44 9.78 12.46
CA LYS A 105 4.08 10.04 13.74
C LYS A 105 4.67 8.77 14.32
N GLN A 106 5.85 8.91 14.92
CA GLN A 106 6.50 7.81 15.62
C GLN A 106 5.94 7.74 17.04
N TYR A 107 5.19 6.70 17.33
CA TYR A 107 4.78 6.37 18.68
C TYR A 107 5.79 5.38 19.28
N GLY A 108 6.55 5.86 20.26
CA GLY A 108 7.31 5.01 21.19
C GLY A 108 6.44 4.55 22.36
N PRO A 109 6.91 3.61 23.19
CA PRO A 109 6.26 3.37 24.48
C PRO A 109 6.24 4.69 25.25
N ALA A 110 5.07 5.12 25.73
CA ALA A 110 4.97 6.27 26.62
C ALA A 110 5.90 6.03 27.81
N ILE A 111 6.87 6.91 28.03
CA ILE A 111 7.54 6.99 29.34
C ILE A 111 6.56 7.78 30.22
N PRO A 112 5.92 7.17 31.23
CA PRO A 112 5.05 7.93 32.11
C PRO A 112 5.92 8.84 33.00
N GLY A 113 5.72 10.16 32.89
CA GLY A 113 6.26 11.12 33.87
C GLY A 113 7.32 12.12 33.39
N GLN A 114 7.11 12.80 32.26
CA GLN A 114 7.71 14.11 32.00
C GLN A 114 6.62 15.17 31.90
#